data_AF-A0A947HSR8-F1
#
_entry.id   AF-A0A947HSR8-F1
#
_cell.length_a   1.000
_cell.length_b   1.000
_cell.length_c   1.000
_cell.angle_alpha   90.00
_cell.angle_beta   90.00
_cell.angle_gamma   90.00
#
_symmetry.space_group_name_H-M   'P 1'
#
loop_
_entity.id
_entity.type
_entity.pdbx_description
1 polymer ?
#
loop_
_entity_poly.entity_id
_entity_poly.type
_entity_poly.pdbx_seq_one_letter_code
_entity_poly.pdbx_strand_id
1 'polypeptide(L)'
;MTPLTTHVLMTGHTVRRPRVGRVVFGMACLGLAATSVTPLSAQADPPPAVDRSARIARVETILALGRSQSTADVALLIRNLTGAVTSWERAAAIKALKPHHRELAIPSLQTLIDDKDPVIALEATVVLHRFRPSPQTLARLERLRDRGARLRSAFQKGETRGRPDYTDEGIGFFTRGLAHPLLEARLDSALGLLEAGGDHKAPGLEVLEKAMHAGSATDRLTAVRFLQVPYDDDALIAILDRAKEDPDEQVRLAASNIQARRSAKSPGAPMSSTP
;
A
#
# COMPACT_ATOMS: atom_id res chain seq x y z
N MET A 1 0.02 56.32 41.05
CA MET A 1 0.14 55.62 39.76
C MET A 1 -1.18 55.74 39.02
N THR A 2 -1.16 56.59 38.02
CA THR A 2 -2.11 56.78 36.90
C THR A 2 -1.19 57.12 35.70
N PRO A 3 -1.57 56.90 34.41
CA PRO A 3 -2.87 57.35 33.92
C PRO A 3 -3.51 56.63 32.69
N LEU A 4 -4.74 57.10 32.40
CA LEU A 4 -5.41 57.32 31.09
C LEU A 4 -5.65 56.11 30.16
N THR A 5 -6.90 55.67 29.97
CA THR A 5 -7.95 56.20 29.07
C THR A 5 -7.56 56.17 27.59
N THR A 6 -8.34 55.48 26.74
CA THR A 6 -8.99 56.02 25.51
C THR A 6 -9.76 54.90 24.76
N HIS A 7 -11.07 55.09 24.62
CA HIS A 7 -11.94 54.47 23.61
C HIS A 7 -11.64 55.04 22.22
N VAL A 8 -11.84 54.31 21.11
CA VAL A 8 -12.59 54.78 19.93
C VAL A 8 -12.97 53.62 19.00
N LEU A 9 -14.18 53.78 18.45
CA LEU A 9 -14.90 53.01 17.44
C LEU A 9 -14.13 52.75 16.13
N MET A 10 -14.49 51.66 15.45
CA MET A 10 -14.45 51.55 13.99
C MET A 10 -15.81 51.07 13.46
N THR A 11 -16.58 52.01 12.93
CA THR A 11 -17.75 51.82 12.07
C THR A 11 -17.34 51.42 10.66
N GLY A 12 -18.24 50.69 9.98
CA GLY A 12 -18.02 50.11 8.66
C GLY A 12 -17.93 51.07 7.47
N HIS A 13 -17.60 50.48 6.33
CA HIS A 13 -17.78 51.08 5.01
C HIS A 13 -18.28 50.06 3.99
N THR A 14 -19.33 50.47 3.31
CA THR A 14 -20.00 49.86 2.16
C THR A 14 -19.41 50.37 0.83
N VAL A 15 -19.34 49.44 -0.14
CA VAL A 15 -19.62 49.58 -1.59
C VAL A 15 -18.78 50.54 -2.46
N ARG A 16 -18.16 49.97 -3.52
CA ARG A 16 -18.27 50.49 -4.91
C ARG A 16 -17.80 49.48 -5.98
N ARG A 17 -18.66 49.22 -6.97
CA ARG A 17 -18.33 48.74 -8.33
C ARG A 17 -18.13 49.97 -9.25
N PRO A 18 -17.43 49.80 -10.40
CA PRO A 18 -18.03 50.14 -11.71
C PRO A 18 -17.75 49.06 -12.80
N ARG A 19 -18.75 48.66 -13.62
CA ARG A 19 -19.06 49.04 -15.03
C ARG A 19 -18.02 48.62 -16.08
N VAL A 20 -18.28 47.56 -16.87
CA VAL A 20 -18.97 47.51 -18.19
C VAL A 20 -18.17 48.17 -19.33
N GLY A 21 -17.73 47.33 -20.29
CA GLY A 21 -17.41 47.70 -21.67
C GLY A 21 -17.83 46.55 -22.60
N ARG A 22 -18.74 46.84 -23.54
CA ARG A 22 -19.36 45.94 -24.51
C ARG A 22 -19.35 46.66 -25.87
N VAL A 23 -18.77 46.04 -26.91
CA VAL A 23 -18.95 46.30 -28.36
C VAL A 23 -18.55 44.96 -29.00
N VAL A 24 -19.39 44.03 -29.49
CA VAL A 24 -20.45 43.95 -30.53
C VAL A 24 -20.02 44.29 -31.97
N PHE A 25 -19.98 43.24 -32.80
CA PHE A 25 -20.51 43.04 -34.18
C PHE A 25 -19.49 42.57 -35.23
N GLY A 26 -19.81 41.43 -35.84
CA GLY A 26 -19.13 40.85 -37.00
C GLY A 26 -19.70 39.48 -37.34
N MET A 27 -20.83 39.48 -38.06
CA MET A 27 -21.65 38.34 -38.49
C MET A 27 -21.22 37.87 -39.90
N ALA A 28 -21.53 36.60 -40.20
CA ALA A 28 -21.43 35.87 -41.48
C ALA A 28 -20.02 35.34 -41.83
N CYS A 29 -19.82 34.08 -42.26
CA CYS A 29 -20.61 33.28 -43.21
C CYS A 29 -20.69 31.79 -42.84
N LEU A 30 -21.78 31.15 -43.30
CA LEU A 30 -21.88 29.71 -43.51
C LEU A 30 -20.76 29.21 -44.44
N GLY A 31 -20.19 28.05 -44.12
CA GLY A 31 -19.39 27.24 -45.02
C GLY A 31 -19.39 25.78 -44.55
N LEU A 32 -20.07 24.93 -45.32
CA LEU A 32 -20.13 23.48 -45.15
C LEU A 32 -18.73 22.83 -45.26
N ALA A 33 -18.64 21.63 -44.68
CA ALA A 33 -17.70 20.53 -44.95
C ALA A 33 -16.33 20.55 -44.26
N ALA A 34 -16.18 19.70 -43.24
CA ALA A 34 -15.45 18.43 -43.34
C ALA A 34 -15.29 17.84 -41.93
N THR A 35 -15.85 16.65 -41.73
CA THR A 35 -15.51 15.77 -40.61
C THR A 35 -14.04 15.39 -40.69
N SER A 36 -13.17 16.08 -39.94
CA SER A 36 -11.83 15.59 -39.65
C SER A 36 -11.91 14.72 -38.39
N VAL A 37 -11.93 13.42 -38.65
CA VAL A 37 -11.66 12.37 -37.67
C VAL A 37 -10.35 12.72 -36.99
N THR A 38 -10.40 13.06 -35.71
CA THR A 38 -9.21 13.17 -34.88
C THR A 38 -8.63 11.75 -34.75
N PRO A 39 -7.41 11.47 -35.21
CA PRO A 39 -6.86 10.14 -35.04
C PRO A 39 -6.65 9.87 -33.55
N LEU A 40 -7.22 8.75 -33.16
CA LEU A 40 -7.06 8.03 -31.91
C LEU A 40 -5.60 8.02 -31.47
N SER A 41 -5.40 8.32 -30.18
CA SER A 41 -4.27 7.90 -29.34
C SER A 41 -2.98 7.48 -30.06
N ALA A 42 -1.95 8.32 -29.95
CA ALA A 42 -0.57 7.83 -29.85
C ALA A 42 -0.45 7.01 -28.56
N GLN A 43 -0.90 5.77 -28.62
CA GLN A 43 -0.67 4.76 -27.61
C GLN A 43 0.82 4.43 -27.70
N ALA A 44 1.62 4.92 -26.76
CA ALA A 44 3.03 4.58 -26.67
C ALA A 44 3.15 3.06 -26.74
N ASP A 45 3.97 2.57 -27.66
CA ASP A 45 4.20 1.13 -27.83
C ASP A 45 4.53 0.51 -26.46
N PRO A 46 3.94 -0.66 -26.12
CA PRO A 46 4.34 -1.37 -24.92
C PRO A 46 5.86 -1.61 -24.99
N PRO A 47 6.61 -1.41 -23.89
CA PRO A 47 8.06 -1.57 -23.89
C PRO A 47 8.40 -2.98 -24.41
N PRO A 48 9.48 -3.12 -25.21
CA PRO A 48 9.79 -4.36 -25.91
C PRO A 48 9.89 -5.52 -24.91
N ALA A 49 9.28 -6.66 -25.24
CA ALA A 49 9.25 -7.85 -24.39
C ALA A 49 10.64 -8.32 -23.92
N VAL A 50 11.70 -7.97 -24.65
CA VAL A 50 13.11 -8.23 -24.32
C VAL A 50 13.53 -7.51 -23.02
N ASP A 51 13.07 -6.29 -22.78
CA ASP A 51 13.40 -5.53 -21.57
C ASP A 51 12.70 -6.11 -20.32
N ARG A 52 11.45 -6.55 -20.47
CA ARG A 52 10.71 -7.18 -19.37
C ARG A 52 11.35 -8.51 -18.95
N SER A 53 11.71 -9.36 -19.89
CA SER A 53 12.34 -10.66 -19.59
C SER A 53 13.71 -10.49 -18.95
N ALA A 54 14.53 -9.56 -19.45
CA ALA A 54 15.82 -9.24 -18.85
C ALA A 54 15.68 -8.70 -17.42
N ARG A 55 14.70 -7.83 -17.18
CA ARG A 55 14.39 -7.32 -15.85
C ARG A 55 13.98 -8.43 -14.87
N ILE A 56 13.12 -9.36 -15.30
CA ILE A 56 12.71 -10.51 -14.47
C ILE A 56 13.93 -11.35 -14.09
N ALA A 57 14.75 -11.74 -15.07
CA ALA A 57 15.96 -12.53 -14.84
C ALA A 57 16.94 -11.81 -13.87
N ARG A 58 17.06 -10.49 -13.99
CA ARG A 58 17.91 -9.68 -13.09
C ARG A 58 17.38 -9.65 -11.67
N VAL A 59 16.07 -9.48 -11.48
CA VAL A 59 15.43 -9.55 -10.16
C VAL A 59 15.64 -10.92 -9.53
N GLU A 60 15.44 -12.00 -10.29
CA GLU A 60 15.67 -13.38 -9.80
C GLU A 60 17.12 -13.61 -9.36
N THR A 61 18.08 -13.07 -10.11
CA THR A 61 19.50 -13.10 -9.75
C THR A 61 19.74 -12.41 -8.40
N ILE A 62 19.19 -11.20 -8.20
CA ILE A 62 19.34 -10.46 -6.93
C ILE A 62 18.69 -11.22 -5.76
N LEU A 63 17.51 -11.80 -5.99
CA LEU A 63 16.83 -12.64 -4.98
C LEU A 63 17.61 -13.91 -4.66
N ALA A 64 18.35 -14.47 -5.62
CA ALA A 64 19.24 -15.61 -5.39
C ALA A 64 20.43 -15.25 -4.49
N LEU A 65 21.01 -14.04 -4.64
CA LEU A 65 22.08 -13.57 -3.75
C LEU A 65 21.65 -13.59 -2.28
N GLY A 66 20.41 -13.19 -1.98
CA GLY A 66 19.89 -13.20 -0.60
C GLY A 66 19.61 -14.58 -0.01
N ARG A 67 19.71 -15.66 -0.80
CA ARG A 67 19.66 -17.05 -0.33
C ARG A 67 21.04 -17.64 -0.08
N SER A 68 22.09 -17.01 -0.61
CA SER A 68 23.47 -17.46 -0.45
C SER A 68 24.00 -17.17 0.95
N GLN A 69 24.89 -18.04 1.43
CA GLN A 69 25.67 -17.82 2.66
C GLN A 69 27.09 -17.30 2.36
N SER A 70 27.43 -17.11 1.09
CA SER A 70 28.75 -16.62 0.67
C SER A 70 28.92 -15.14 1.01
N THR A 71 30.03 -14.79 1.64
CA THR A 71 30.38 -13.39 1.95
C THR A 71 30.50 -12.53 0.68
N ALA A 72 30.94 -13.12 -0.44
CA ALA A 72 31.01 -12.43 -1.72
C ALA A 72 29.62 -12.08 -2.27
N ASP A 73 28.66 -13.01 -2.17
CA ASP A 73 27.29 -12.78 -2.63
C ASP A 73 26.56 -11.78 -1.75
N VAL A 74 26.77 -11.84 -0.44
CA VAL A 74 26.26 -10.82 0.49
C VAL A 74 26.85 -9.46 0.16
N ALA A 75 28.15 -9.35 -0.12
CA ALA A 75 28.76 -8.09 -0.54
C ALA A 75 28.19 -7.57 -1.87
N LEU A 76 27.85 -8.44 -2.82
CA LEU A 76 27.14 -8.06 -4.05
C LEU A 76 25.72 -7.60 -3.76
N LEU A 77 25.00 -8.27 -2.87
CA LEU A 77 23.66 -7.87 -2.45
C LEU A 77 23.66 -6.49 -1.79
N ILE A 78 24.58 -6.23 -0.87
CA ILE A 78 24.74 -4.93 -0.21
C ILE A 78 25.10 -3.83 -1.23
N ARG A 79 25.94 -4.14 -2.24
CA ARG A 79 26.23 -3.20 -3.34
C ARG A 79 24.99 -2.82 -4.15
N ASN A 80 24.03 -3.73 -4.32
CA ASN A 80 22.76 -3.43 -5.00
C ASN A 80 21.81 -2.54 -4.15
N LEU A 81 22.12 -2.25 -2.88
CA LEU A 81 21.34 -1.30 -2.07
C LEU A 81 21.72 0.16 -2.40
N THR A 82 23.00 0.44 -2.62
CA THR A 82 23.54 1.82 -2.68
C THR A 82 24.33 2.13 -3.94
N GLY A 83 24.59 1.14 -4.79
CA GLY A 83 25.26 1.33 -6.07
C GLY A 83 24.43 2.13 -7.08
N ALA A 84 25.05 2.48 -8.20
CA ALA A 84 24.40 3.08 -9.36
C ALA A 84 23.52 2.03 -10.08
N VAL A 85 22.43 1.63 -9.43
CA VAL A 85 21.46 0.65 -9.90
C VAL A 85 20.08 1.28 -10.03
N THR A 86 19.20 0.61 -10.77
CA THR A 86 17.82 1.04 -10.93
C THR A 86 17.02 0.89 -9.62
N SER A 87 15.91 1.61 -9.48
CA SER A 87 15.07 1.52 -8.28
C SER A 87 14.49 0.12 -8.09
N TRP A 88 14.15 -0.59 -9.17
CA TRP A 88 13.61 -1.95 -9.06
C TRP A 88 14.67 -2.98 -8.64
N GLU A 89 15.94 -2.80 -9.00
CA GLU A 89 17.04 -3.63 -8.48
C GLU A 89 17.25 -3.39 -6.99
N ARG A 90 17.22 -2.13 -6.57
CA ARG A 90 17.31 -1.75 -5.16
C ARG A 90 16.17 -2.35 -4.33
N ALA A 91 14.93 -2.26 -4.83
CA ALA A 91 13.78 -2.86 -4.18
C ALA A 91 13.91 -4.40 -4.08
N ALA A 92 14.40 -5.06 -5.13
CA ALA A 92 14.68 -6.49 -5.10
C ALA A 92 15.76 -6.84 -4.07
N ALA A 93 16.81 -6.02 -3.97
CA ALA A 93 17.88 -6.21 -3.00
C ALA A 93 17.38 -6.07 -1.56
N ILE A 94 16.58 -5.05 -1.26
CA ILE A 94 15.95 -4.89 0.06
C ILE A 94 15.10 -6.11 0.41
N LYS A 95 14.28 -6.60 -0.52
CA LYS A 95 13.43 -7.80 -0.33
C LYS A 95 14.22 -9.08 -0.13
N ALA A 96 15.40 -9.17 -0.72
CA ALA A 96 16.28 -10.32 -0.57
C ALA A 96 16.99 -10.37 0.80
N LEU A 97 16.99 -9.27 1.58
CA LEU A 97 17.66 -9.22 2.87
C LEU A 97 17.04 -10.21 3.89
N LYS A 98 17.92 -10.92 4.60
CA LYS A 98 17.60 -11.92 5.63
C LYS A 98 18.23 -11.52 6.97
N PRO A 99 17.77 -12.10 8.11
CA PRO A 99 18.28 -11.72 9.43
C PRO A 99 19.81 -11.77 9.59
N HIS A 100 20.48 -12.72 8.94
CA HIS A 100 21.94 -12.84 9.00
C HIS A 100 22.69 -11.74 8.22
N HIS A 101 22.02 -10.99 7.33
CA HIS A 101 22.60 -9.83 6.64
C HIS A 101 22.57 -8.54 7.48
N ARG A 102 21.91 -8.55 8.64
CA ARG A 102 21.52 -7.33 9.37
C ARG A 102 22.68 -6.38 9.61
N GLU A 103 23.82 -6.88 10.10
CA GLU A 103 24.94 -6.03 10.52
C GLU A 103 25.52 -5.26 9.34
N LEU A 104 25.59 -5.89 8.17
CA LEU A 104 26.12 -5.29 6.95
C LEU A 104 25.07 -4.40 6.25
N ALA A 105 23.79 -4.68 6.40
CA ALA A 105 22.71 -3.97 5.72
C ALA A 105 22.27 -2.69 6.43
N ILE A 106 22.36 -2.65 7.77
CA ILE A 106 21.84 -1.52 8.58
C ILE A 106 22.33 -0.15 8.10
N PRO A 107 23.64 0.09 7.85
CA PRO A 107 24.11 1.41 7.41
C PRO A 107 23.48 1.87 6.10
N SER A 108 23.36 0.96 5.12
CA SER A 108 22.70 1.24 3.85
C SER A 108 21.21 1.50 4.05
N LEU A 109 20.52 0.68 4.85
CA LEU A 109 19.09 0.84 5.14
C LEU A 109 18.79 2.18 5.85
N GLN A 110 19.65 2.61 6.78
CA GLN A 110 19.52 3.91 7.45
C GLN A 110 19.58 5.08 6.48
N THR A 111 20.32 4.96 5.38
CA THR A 111 20.33 5.99 4.33
C THR A 111 19.06 5.91 3.47
N LEU A 112 18.58 4.70 3.19
CA LEU A 112 17.47 4.45 2.27
C LEU A 112 16.09 4.77 2.84
N ILE A 113 15.91 4.89 4.15
CA ILE A 113 14.60 5.30 4.73
C ILE A 113 14.18 6.71 4.30
N ASP A 114 15.14 7.54 3.84
CA ASP A 114 14.95 8.89 3.32
C ASP A 114 15.15 8.98 1.79
N ASP A 115 15.10 7.83 1.09
CA ASP A 115 15.16 7.80 -0.37
C ASP A 115 14.00 8.60 -0.98
N LYS A 116 14.27 9.24 -2.13
CA LYS A 116 13.29 10.02 -2.89
C LYS A 116 12.21 9.13 -3.49
N ASP A 117 12.56 7.88 -3.81
CA ASP A 117 11.59 6.87 -4.23
C ASP A 117 10.81 6.37 -3.00
N PRO A 118 9.49 6.65 -2.92
CA PRO A 118 8.68 6.28 -1.76
C PRO A 118 8.58 4.76 -1.57
N VAL A 119 8.74 3.97 -2.63
CA VAL A 119 8.73 2.51 -2.53
C VAL A 119 10.00 2.03 -1.82
N ILE A 120 11.15 2.61 -2.17
CA ILE A 120 12.43 2.30 -1.50
C ILE A 120 12.39 2.73 -0.05
N ALA A 121 11.94 3.94 0.23
CA ALA A 121 11.82 4.44 1.60
C ALA A 121 10.92 3.56 2.47
N LEU A 122 9.77 3.10 1.93
CA LEU A 122 8.87 2.17 2.61
C LEU A 122 9.55 0.83 2.90
N GLU A 123 10.06 0.16 1.87
CA GLU A 123 10.65 -1.18 2.00
C GLU A 123 11.88 -1.16 2.93
N ALA A 124 12.73 -0.13 2.81
CA ALA A 124 13.87 0.07 3.69
C ALA A 124 13.45 0.29 5.14
N THR A 125 12.41 1.10 5.39
CA THR A 125 11.90 1.35 6.75
C THR A 125 11.37 0.06 7.38
N VAL A 126 10.60 -0.72 6.62
CA VAL A 126 10.06 -2.02 7.05
C VAL A 126 11.18 -2.97 7.45
N VAL A 127 12.18 -3.16 6.57
CA VAL A 127 13.29 -4.08 6.83
C VAL A 127 14.18 -3.57 7.97
N LEU A 128 14.46 -2.27 8.03
CA LEU A 128 15.26 -1.68 9.09
C LEU A 128 14.59 -1.83 10.45
N HIS A 129 13.27 -1.58 10.55
CA HIS A 129 12.54 -1.79 11.79
C HIS A 129 12.59 -3.26 12.23
N ARG A 130 12.41 -4.21 11.30
CA ARG A 130 12.50 -5.64 11.62
C ARG A 130 13.90 -6.06 12.09
N PHE A 131 14.97 -5.48 11.53
CA PHE A 131 16.35 -5.79 11.94
C PHE A 131 16.76 -5.10 13.23
N ARG A 132 16.28 -3.87 13.44
CA ARG A 132 16.62 -3.03 14.58
C ARG A 132 15.45 -2.08 14.90
N PRO A 133 14.46 -2.55 15.69
CA PRO A 133 13.38 -1.70 16.16
C PRO A 133 13.94 -0.50 16.92
N SER A 134 13.39 0.68 16.66
CA SER A 134 13.79 1.92 17.33
C SER A 134 12.66 2.93 17.28
N PRO A 135 12.64 3.93 18.19
CA PRO A 135 11.67 5.02 18.11
C PRO A 135 11.67 5.76 16.77
N GLN A 136 12.85 5.89 16.13
CA GLN A 136 12.98 6.54 14.83
C GLN A 136 12.28 5.75 13.72
N THR A 137 12.51 4.43 13.67
CA THR A 137 11.89 3.57 12.66
C THR A 137 10.39 3.43 12.89
N LEU A 138 9.96 3.36 14.15
CA LEU A 138 8.54 3.37 14.52
C LEU A 138 7.86 4.67 14.07
N ALA A 139 8.42 5.84 14.39
CA ALA A 139 7.86 7.12 13.96
C ALA A 139 7.79 7.26 12.43
N ARG A 140 8.72 6.61 11.69
CA ARG A 140 8.67 6.56 10.22
C ARG A 140 7.54 5.65 9.73
N LEU A 141 7.35 4.49 10.35
CA LEU A 141 6.22 3.60 10.07
C LEU A 141 4.88 4.32 10.32
N GLU A 142 4.76 5.08 11.41
CA GLU A 142 3.55 5.87 11.69
C GLU A 142 3.26 6.88 10.57
N ARG A 143 4.26 7.63 10.10
CA ARG A 143 4.08 8.54 8.94
C ARG A 143 3.73 7.81 7.64
N LEU A 144 4.19 6.57 7.46
CA LEU A 144 3.83 5.75 6.30
C LEU A 144 2.39 5.25 6.40
N ARG A 145 1.91 4.94 7.61
CA ARG A 145 0.50 4.60 7.87
C ARG A 145 -0.43 5.77 7.52
N ASP A 146 -0.02 7.00 7.82
CA ASP A 146 -0.73 8.22 7.44
C ASP A 146 -0.84 8.41 5.91
N ARG A 147 -0.17 7.55 5.13
CA ARG A 147 -0.23 7.50 3.67
C ARG A 147 -0.88 6.21 3.14
N GLY A 148 -1.49 5.42 4.02
CA GLY A 148 -2.14 4.15 3.67
C GLY A 148 -1.16 3.02 3.35
N ALA A 149 0.10 3.12 3.78
CA ALA A 149 1.06 2.04 3.57
C ALA A 149 0.67 0.78 4.35
N ARG A 150 1.01 -0.39 3.78
CA ARG A 150 0.82 -1.69 4.42
C ARG A 150 2.07 -2.04 5.21
N LEU A 151 1.95 -2.14 6.53
CA LEU A 151 3.10 -2.16 7.44
C LEU A 151 3.23 -3.44 8.24
N ARG A 152 2.33 -4.41 8.00
CA ARG A 152 2.31 -5.68 8.72
C ARG A 152 3.68 -6.38 8.76
N SER A 153 4.37 -6.46 7.63
CA SER A 153 5.68 -7.12 7.52
C SER A 153 6.79 -6.50 8.38
N ALA A 154 6.64 -5.26 8.87
CA ALA A 154 7.61 -4.63 9.75
C ALA A 154 7.65 -5.30 11.13
N PHE A 155 6.52 -5.84 11.58
CA PHE A 155 6.35 -6.39 12.93
C PHE A 155 6.36 -7.92 12.97
N GLN A 156 6.59 -8.58 11.84
CA GLN A 156 6.65 -10.04 11.76
C GLN A 156 7.99 -10.53 12.31
N LYS A 157 7.93 -11.40 13.34
CA LYS A 157 9.12 -12.05 13.92
C LYS A 157 9.36 -13.46 13.36
N GLY A 158 8.36 -14.05 12.71
CA GLY A 158 8.45 -15.36 12.10
C GLY A 158 7.09 -15.83 11.57
N GLU A 159 6.98 -17.14 11.33
CA GLU A 159 5.72 -17.79 10.97
C GLU A 159 5.53 -19.03 11.85
N THR A 160 4.31 -19.20 12.38
CA THR A 160 3.90 -20.36 13.17
C THR A 160 2.71 -21.02 12.48
N ARG A 161 2.87 -22.29 12.07
CA ARG A 161 1.84 -23.05 11.32
C ARG A 161 1.33 -22.31 10.08
N GLY A 162 2.23 -21.69 9.33
CA GLY A 162 1.90 -20.94 8.11
C GLY A 162 1.21 -19.60 8.34
N ARG A 163 1.10 -19.13 9.60
CA ARG A 163 0.59 -17.79 9.94
C ARG A 163 1.72 -16.90 10.42
N PRO A 164 1.76 -15.62 10.02
CA PRO A 164 2.73 -14.69 10.56
C PRO A 164 2.58 -14.55 12.07
N ASP A 165 3.70 -14.57 12.77
CA ASP A 165 3.77 -14.28 14.19
C ASP A 165 4.29 -12.85 14.40
N TYR A 166 3.65 -12.14 15.32
CA TYR A 166 3.85 -10.70 15.52
C TYR A 166 4.52 -10.41 16.86
N THR A 167 5.21 -9.27 16.93
CA THR A 167 5.69 -8.72 18.21
C THR A 167 4.54 -8.05 18.97
N ASP A 168 4.65 -7.95 20.30
CA ASP A 168 3.68 -7.20 21.13
C ASP A 168 3.60 -5.73 20.71
N GLU A 169 4.74 -5.15 20.28
CA GLU A 169 4.80 -3.82 19.67
C GLU A 169 3.91 -3.75 18.41
N GLY A 170 3.93 -4.78 17.57
CA GLY A 170 3.08 -4.91 16.40
C GLY A 170 1.59 -4.97 16.76
N ILE A 171 1.23 -5.80 17.75
CA ILE A 171 -0.16 -5.87 18.24
C ILE A 171 -0.61 -4.50 18.74
N GLY A 172 0.21 -3.81 19.53
CA GLY A 172 -0.07 -2.45 19.99
C GLY A 172 -0.19 -1.45 18.83
N PHE A 173 0.67 -1.55 17.82
CA PHE A 173 0.66 -0.70 16.64
C PHE A 173 -0.65 -0.85 15.84
N PHE A 174 -1.08 -2.08 15.58
CA PHE A 174 -2.34 -2.36 14.87
C PHE A 174 -3.55 -1.99 15.71
N THR A 175 -3.54 -2.25 17.02
CA THR A 175 -4.65 -1.85 17.90
C THR A 175 -4.90 -0.34 17.84
N ARG A 176 -3.84 0.47 17.91
CA ARG A 176 -3.96 1.94 17.73
C ARG A 176 -4.44 2.31 16.32
N GLY A 177 -4.04 1.54 15.31
CA GLY A 177 -4.42 1.76 13.92
C GLY A 177 -5.89 1.51 13.59
N LEU A 178 -6.65 0.78 14.41
CA LEU A 178 -8.09 0.58 14.20
C LEU A 178 -8.90 1.89 14.28
N ALA A 179 -8.41 2.87 15.03
CA ALA A 179 -9.04 4.19 15.18
C ALA A 179 -8.53 5.23 14.15
N HIS A 180 -7.71 4.81 13.18
CA HIS A 180 -7.07 5.73 12.24
C HIS A 180 -8.11 6.38 11.28
N PRO A 181 -7.97 7.67 10.92
CA PRO A 181 -8.92 8.34 10.02
C PRO A 181 -8.98 7.71 8.62
N LEU A 182 -7.83 7.26 8.09
CA LEU A 182 -7.77 6.56 6.80
C LEU A 182 -8.29 5.13 6.88
N LEU A 183 -9.16 4.75 5.94
CA LEU A 183 -9.72 3.40 5.87
C LEU A 183 -8.62 2.35 5.62
N GLU A 184 -7.67 2.62 4.73
CA GLU A 184 -6.58 1.70 4.39
C GLU A 184 -5.72 1.35 5.60
N ALA A 185 -5.46 2.33 6.46
CA ALA A 185 -4.71 2.12 7.71
C ALA A 185 -5.51 1.26 8.70
N ARG A 186 -6.83 1.49 8.81
CA ARG A 186 -7.73 0.67 9.64
C ARG A 186 -7.79 -0.77 9.12
N LEU A 187 -7.91 -0.96 7.81
CA LEU A 187 -7.94 -2.27 7.17
C LEU A 187 -6.59 -3.00 7.30
N ASP A 188 -5.46 -2.31 7.12
CA ASP A 188 -4.13 -2.89 7.31
C ASP A 188 -3.95 -3.41 8.73
N SER A 189 -4.40 -2.62 9.71
CA SER A 189 -4.37 -2.92 11.13
C SER A 189 -5.33 -4.05 11.51
N ALA A 190 -6.55 -4.03 11.00
CA ALA A 190 -7.54 -5.07 11.19
C ALA A 190 -6.99 -6.43 10.73
N LEU A 191 -6.38 -6.48 9.54
CA LEU A 191 -5.72 -7.68 9.06
C LEU A 191 -4.55 -8.10 9.96
N GLY A 192 -3.75 -7.16 10.47
CA GLY A 192 -2.65 -7.47 11.37
C GLY A 192 -3.11 -8.19 12.64
N LEU A 193 -4.22 -7.73 13.23
CA LEU A 193 -4.81 -8.35 14.41
C LEU A 193 -5.49 -9.70 14.11
N LEU A 194 -6.12 -9.83 12.94
CA LEU A 194 -6.70 -11.09 12.50
C LEU A 194 -5.64 -12.17 12.28
N GLU A 195 -4.52 -11.78 11.68
CA GLU A 195 -3.37 -12.66 11.49
C GLU A 195 -2.72 -13.07 12.81
N ALA A 196 -2.58 -12.14 13.75
CA ALA A 196 -2.08 -12.43 15.09
C ALA A 196 -2.94 -13.45 15.85
N GLY A 197 -4.24 -13.47 15.58
CA GLY A 197 -5.15 -14.46 16.14
C GLY A 197 -5.55 -14.21 17.60
N GLY A 198 -6.12 -15.23 18.23
CA GLY A 198 -6.59 -15.15 19.62
C GLY A 198 -7.65 -14.07 19.83
N ASP A 199 -7.57 -13.40 20.98
CA ASP A 199 -8.52 -12.36 21.41
C ASP A 199 -8.42 -11.07 20.58
N HIS A 200 -7.37 -10.93 19.77
CA HIS A 200 -7.17 -9.76 18.91
C HIS A 200 -8.02 -9.80 17.64
N LYS A 201 -8.59 -10.95 17.28
CA LYS A 201 -9.38 -11.11 16.05
C LYS A 201 -10.65 -10.26 16.03
N ALA A 202 -11.38 -10.23 17.14
CA ALA A 202 -12.71 -9.63 17.18
C ALA A 202 -12.72 -8.14 16.78
N PRO A 203 -11.83 -7.28 17.32
CA PRO A 203 -11.72 -5.89 16.87
C PRO A 203 -11.37 -5.73 15.39
N GLY A 204 -10.52 -6.61 14.85
CA GLY A 204 -10.16 -6.58 13.43
C GLY A 204 -11.34 -6.97 12.54
N LEU A 205 -12.10 -7.99 12.93
CA LEU A 205 -13.29 -8.42 12.20
C LEU A 205 -14.36 -7.33 12.18
N GLU A 206 -14.61 -6.67 13.31
CA GLU A 206 -15.58 -5.57 13.41
C GLU A 206 -15.30 -4.45 12.40
N VAL A 207 -14.02 -4.05 12.26
CA VAL A 207 -13.62 -3.01 11.30
C VAL A 207 -13.88 -3.46 9.85
N LEU A 208 -13.56 -4.71 9.51
CA LEU A 208 -13.83 -5.24 8.18
C LEU A 208 -15.33 -5.31 7.90
N GLU A 209 -16.11 -5.83 8.83
CA GLU A 209 -17.56 -5.93 8.68
C GLU A 209 -18.20 -4.55 8.54
N LYS A 210 -17.78 -3.57 9.35
CA LYS A 210 -18.25 -2.20 9.23
C LYS A 210 -17.92 -1.61 7.86
N ALA A 211 -16.70 -1.82 7.35
CA ALA A 211 -16.32 -1.38 6.01
C ALA A 211 -17.18 -2.04 4.92
N MET A 212 -17.55 -3.31 5.09
CA MET A 212 -18.37 -4.08 4.15
C MET A 212 -19.86 -3.75 4.20
N HIS A 213 -20.44 -3.37 5.35
CA HIS A 213 -21.88 -3.11 5.46
C HIS A 213 -22.24 -1.62 5.39
N ALA A 214 -21.45 -0.77 6.05
CA ALA A 214 -21.73 0.66 6.18
C ALA A 214 -20.88 1.53 5.24
N GLY A 215 -19.98 0.92 4.47
CA GLY A 215 -19.11 1.62 3.53
C GLY A 215 -19.79 1.95 2.20
N SER A 216 -19.26 2.98 1.53
CA SER A 216 -19.54 3.24 0.11
C SER A 216 -19.08 2.06 -0.76
N ALA A 217 -19.51 2.01 -2.03
CA ALA A 217 -19.02 0.99 -2.96
C ALA A 217 -17.49 0.97 -3.05
N THR A 218 -16.86 2.15 -2.98
CA THR A 218 -15.40 2.31 -2.95
C THR A 218 -14.78 1.72 -1.69
N ASP A 219 -15.39 1.93 -0.52
CA ASP A 219 -14.90 1.39 0.76
C ASP A 219 -15.02 -0.14 0.78
N ARG A 220 -16.16 -0.68 0.33
CA ARG A 220 -16.37 -2.13 0.21
C ARG A 220 -15.38 -2.77 -0.76
N LEU A 221 -15.18 -2.16 -1.93
CA LEU A 221 -14.16 -2.61 -2.89
C LEU A 221 -12.76 -2.60 -2.28
N THR A 222 -12.44 -1.56 -1.50
CA THR A 222 -11.15 -1.44 -0.82
C THR A 222 -10.99 -2.54 0.22
N ALA A 223 -12.00 -2.78 1.06
CA ALA A 223 -12.01 -3.87 2.02
C ALA A 223 -11.82 -5.24 1.35
N VAL A 224 -12.55 -5.53 0.27
CA VAL A 224 -12.38 -6.76 -0.52
C VAL A 224 -10.97 -6.91 -1.06
N ARG A 225 -10.36 -5.85 -1.61
CA ARG A 225 -8.97 -5.89 -2.10
C ARG A 225 -7.95 -6.16 -0.99
N PHE A 226 -8.23 -5.76 0.25
CA PHE A 226 -7.39 -6.09 1.39
C PHE A 226 -7.46 -7.58 1.75
N LEU A 227 -8.57 -8.26 1.46
CA LEU A 227 -8.75 -9.71 1.64
C LEU A 227 -8.03 -10.57 0.60
N GLN A 228 -7.26 -9.98 -0.33
CA GLN A 228 -6.52 -10.77 -1.32
C GLN A 228 -5.48 -11.72 -0.69
N VAL A 229 -5.01 -11.42 0.53
CA VAL A 229 -4.03 -12.26 1.21
C VAL A 229 -4.71 -13.58 1.64
N PRO A 230 -4.12 -14.76 1.37
CA PRO A 230 -4.75 -16.04 1.63
C PRO A 230 -4.75 -16.32 3.13
N TYR A 231 -5.90 -16.12 3.77
CA TYR A 231 -6.13 -16.59 5.13
C TYR A 231 -7.26 -17.61 5.10
N ASP A 232 -6.96 -18.79 5.63
CA ASP A 232 -7.94 -19.81 5.99
C ASP A 232 -8.57 -19.38 7.33
N ASP A 233 -9.48 -18.42 7.23
CA ASP A 233 -10.27 -17.94 8.35
C ASP A 233 -11.72 -17.87 7.90
N ASP A 234 -12.58 -18.67 8.55
CA ASP A 234 -13.98 -18.85 8.16
C ASP A 234 -14.74 -17.52 8.13
N ALA A 235 -14.39 -16.58 9.02
CA ALA A 235 -15.01 -15.26 9.04
C ALA A 235 -14.64 -14.44 7.79
N LEU A 236 -13.39 -14.55 7.32
CA LEU A 236 -12.95 -13.87 6.10
C LEU A 236 -13.51 -14.52 4.84
N ILE A 237 -13.68 -15.85 4.85
CA ILE A 237 -14.37 -16.58 3.79
C ILE A 237 -15.83 -16.12 3.72
N ALA A 238 -16.53 -16.06 4.85
CA ALA A 238 -17.91 -15.60 4.91
C ALA A 238 -18.08 -14.14 4.46
N ILE A 239 -17.10 -13.26 4.75
CA ILE A 239 -17.09 -11.89 4.22
C ILE A 239 -16.94 -11.88 2.69
N LEU A 240 -16.00 -12.67 2.15
CA LEU A 240 -15.80 -12.77 0.71
C LEU A 240 -17.02 -13.35 -0.01
N ASP A 241 -17.67 -14.34 0.59
CA ASP A 241 -18.87 -14.95 0.02
C ASP A 241 -20.02 -13.95 -0.06
N ARG A 242 -20.27 -13.17 1.01
CA ARG A 242 -21.23 -12.06 0.99
C ARG A 242 -20.88 -11.01 -0.06
N ALA A 243 -19.60 -10.67 -0.23
CA ALA A 243 -19.15 -9.67 -1.20
C ALA A 243 -19.43 -10.06 -2.66
N LYS A 244 -19.64 -11.35 -2.97
CA LYS A 244 -20.04 -11.81 -4.32
C LYS A 244 -21.48 -11.46 -4.68
N GLU A 245 -22.28 -11.14 -3.67
CA GLU A 245 -23.67 -10.73 -3.82
C GLU A 245 -23.82 -9.20 -3.65
N ASP A 246 -22.71 -8.47 -3.53
CA ASP A 246 -22.72 -7.02 -3.36
C ASP A 246 -23.50 -6.32 -4.47
N PRO A 247 -24.29 -5.27 -4.21
CA PRO A 247 -25.00 -4.55 -5.26
C PRO A 247 -24.06 -3.92 -6.31
N ASP A 248 -22.82 -3.59 -5.94
CA ASP A 248 -21.82 -3.04 -6.86
C ASP A 248 -21.08 -4.14 -7.63
N GLU A 249 -21.04 -4.01 -8.96
CA GLU A 249 -20.41 -4.99 -9.84
C GLU A 249 -18.90 -5.14 -9.61
N GLN A 250 -18.19 -4.04 -9.34
CA GLN A 250 -16.75 -4.11 -9.14
C GLN A 250 -16.40 -4.86 -7.85
N VAL A 251 -17.22 -4.71 -6.81
CA VAL A 251 -17.08 -5.45 -5.56
C VAL A 251 -17.28 -6.95 -5.80
N ARG A 252 -18.37 -7.34 -6.49
CA ARG A 252 -18.64 -8.75 -6.83
C ARG A 252 -17.52 -9.39 -7.64
N LEU A 253 -17.03 -8.69 -8.67
CA LEU A 253 -15.94 -9.16 -9.52
C LEU A 253 -14.64 -9.29 -8.73
N ALA A 254 -14.30 -8.32 -7.88
CA ALA A 254 -13.13 -8.39 -7.03
C ALA A 254 -13.17 -9.58 -6.07
N ALA A 255 -14.32 -9.81 -5.42
CA ALA A 255 -14.51 -10.93 -4.50
C ALA A 255 -14.38 -12.28 -5.21
N SER A 256 -15.04 -12.42 -6.36
CA SER A 256 -14.98 -13.63 -7.20
C SER A 256 -13.55 -13.94 -7.67
N ASN A 257 -12.82 -12.92 -8.12
CA ASN A 257 -11.43 -13.07 -8.54
C ASN A 257 -10.50 -13.49 -7.39
N ILE A 258 -10.71 -12.95 -6.19
CA ILE A 258 -9.93 -13.33 -5.01
C ILE A 258 -10.22 -14.78 -4.63
N GLN A 259 -11.49 -15.19 -4.62
CA GLN A 259 -11.86 -16.56 -4.28
C GLN A 259 -11.30 -17.57 -5.30
N ALA A 260 -11.42 -17.30 -6.60
CA ALA A 260 -10.87 -18.15 -7.65
C ALA A 260 -9.34 -18.36 -7.50
N ARG A 261 -8.61 -17.28 -7.16
CA ARG A 261 -7.16 -17.36 -6.89
C ARG A 261 -6.83 -18.18 -5.65
N ARG A 262 -7.66 -18.09 -4.60
CA ARG A 262 -7.49 -18.89 -3.38
C ARG A 262 -7.72 -20.38 -3.67
N SER A 263 -8.79 -20.72 -4.38
CA SER A 263 -9.09 -22.11 -4.78
C SER A 263 -8.00 -22.73 -5.64
N ALA A 264 -7.41 -21.97 -6.57
CA ALA A 264 -6.31 -22.45 -7.41
C ALA A 264 -4.99 -22.72 -6.64
N LYS A 265 -4.84 -22.15 -5.43
CA LYS A 265 -3.62 -22.26 -4.62
C LYS A 265 -3.67 -23.38 -3.56
N SER A 266 -4.77 -24.13 -3.47
CA SER A 266 -4.88 -25.34 -2.64
C SER A 266 -4.75 -26.62 -3.47
N PRO A 267 -3.53 -27.09 -3.83
CA PRO A 267 -3.35 -28.44 -4.34
C PRO A 267 -3.30 -29.41 -3.15
N GLY A 268 -4.44 -30.05 -2.87
CA GLY A 268 -4.55 -30.98 -1.76
C GLY A 268 -5.89 -31.72 -1.75
N ALA A 269 -6.29 -32.30 -2.88
CA ALA A 269 -7.25 -33.40 -2.86
C ALA A 269 -6.45 -34.71 -2.75
N PRO A 270 -6.72 -35.58 -1.77
CA PRO A 270 -6.04 -36.87 -1.67
C PRO A 270 -6.40 -37.69 -2.90
N MET A 271 -5.40 -38.22 -3.60
CA MET A 271 -5.62 -39.32 -4.52
C MET A 271 -6.22 -40.47 -3.71
N SER A 272 -7.52 -40.69 -3.89
CA SER A 272 -8.19 -41.89 -3.44
C SER A 272 -7.57 -43.08 -4.19
N SER A 273 -6.63 -43.76 -3.54
CA SER A 273 -6.31 -45.14 -3.90
C SER A 273 -7.45 -45.99 -3.36
N THR A 274 -8.46 -46.21 -4.19
CA THR A 274 -9.40 -47.33 -4.07
C THR A 274 -8.66 -48.63 -4.47
N PRO A 275 -9.11 -49.78 -3.94
CA PRO A 275 -8.29 -50.78 -3.27
C PRO A 275 -7.47 -51.69 -4.20
#